data_AF-A0AAD8EFL3-F1
#
_entry.id   AF-A0AAD8EFL3-F1
#
_cell.length_a   1.000
_cell.length_b   1.000
_cell.length_c   1.000
_cell.angle_alpha   90.00
_cell.angle_beta   90.00
_cell.angle_gamma   90.00
#
_symmetry.space_group_name_H-M   'P 1'
#
loop_
_entity.id
_entity.type
_entity.pdbx_description
1 polymer ?
#
loop_
_entity_poly.entity_id
_entity_poly.type
_entity_poly.pdbx_seq_one_letter_code
_entity_poly.pdbx_strand_id
1 'polypeptide(L)'
;PDIIRTVKSRRLRWAGHVARMENEKSAWKLLVGKPDGKRPLDRPRMRWENNISYDLREPDIMRTVKSRRLRWAGHVARMENEKSAWKLLVGKPEGKRPLDRPRMRWENNINYDLREVDYTGNDWKALAHDRDVWRTYVRAAMNLRVR
;
A
#
# COMPACT_ATOMS: atom_id res chain seq x y z
N PRO A 1 -2.06 -6.86 -24.14
CA PRO A 1 -2.11 -6.12 -22.86
C PRO A 1 -3.51 -5.54 -22.64
N ASP A 2 -4.12 -5.76 -21.48
CA ASP A 2 -5.46 -5.23 -21.16
C ASP A 2 -5.46 -3.69 -21.12
N ILE A 3 -6.37 -3.08 -21.91
CA ILE A 3 -6.56 -1.63 -22.03
C ILE A 3 -6.93 -1.04 -20.66
N ILE A 4 -7.77 -1.74 -19.90
CA ILE A 4 -8.23 -1.29 -18.59
C ILE A 4 -7.04 -1.20 -17.62
N ARG A 5 -6.24 -2.27 -17.51
CA ARG A 5 -5.01 -2.28 -16.71
C ARG A 5 -4.03 -1.17 -17.09
N THR A 6 -3.94 -0.85 -18.38
CA THR A 6 -3.03 0.17 -18.90
C THR A 6 -3.47 1.57 -18.48
N VAL A 7 -4.76 1.88 -18.63
CA VAL A 7 -5.36 3.16 -18.23
C VAL A 7 -5.21 3.38 -16.71
N LYS A 8 -5.53 2.37 -15.90
CA LYS A 8 -5.34 2.41 -14.43
C LYS A 8 -3.90 2.68 -14.03
N SER A 9 -2.96 1.95 -14.63
CA SER A 9 -1.53 2.10 -14.34
C SER A 9 -1.00 3.50 -14.71
N ARG A 10 -1.49 4.11 -15.80
CA ARG A 10 -1.13 5.48 -16.17
C ARG A 10 -1.71 6.49 -15.19
N ARG A 11 -2.99 6.34 -14.81
CA ARG A 11 -3.67 7.20 -13.84
C ARG A 11 -2.99 7.18 -12.47
N LEU A 12 -2.67 6.01 -11.93
CA LEU A 12 -1.96 5.87 -10.64
C LEU A 12 -0.53 6.44 -10.70
N ARG A 13 0.20 6.23 -11.79
CA ARG A 13 1.54 6.82 -11.98
C ARG A 13 1.49 8.33 -12.01
N TRP A 14 0.55 8.91 -12.76
CA TRP A 14 0.34 10.35 -12.80
C TRP A 14 -0.03 10.89 -11.41
N ALA A 15 -1.00 10.28 -10.72
CA ALA A 15 -1.40 10.71 -9.38
C ALA A 15 -0.23 10.66 -8.39
N GLY A 16 0.56 9.58 -8.41
CA GLY A 16 1.75 9.47 -7.57
C GLY A 16 2.82 10.51 -7.92
N HIS A 17 3.03 10.81 -9.21
CA HIS A 17 3.95 11.85 -9.64
C HIS A 17 3.51 13.23 -9.13
N VAL A 18 2.25 13.61 -9.36
CA VAL A 18 1.68 14.88 -8.91
C VAL A 18 1.73 14.99 -7.38
N ALA A 19 1.53 13.89 -6.66
CA ALA A 19 1.58 13.88 -5.20
C ALA A 19 2.97 14.09 -4.59
N ARG A 20 4.03 14.00 -5.40
CA ARG A 20 5.40 14.31 -4.99
C ARG A 20 5.87 15.67 -5.49
N MET A 21 5.02 16.39 -6.22
CA MET A 21 5.31 17.76 -6.67
C MET A 21 5.03 18.73 -5.52
N GLU A 22 5.71 19.88 -5.56
CA GLU A 22 5.51 20.97 -4.61
C GLU A 22 4.09 21.54 -4.67
N ASN A 23 3.53 21.87 -3.50
CA ASN A 23 2.10 22.14 -3.30
C ASN A 23 1.55 23.36 -4.08
N GLU A 24 2.43 24.19 -4.62
CA GLU A 24 2.05 25.42 -5.31
C GLU A 24 1.66 25.21 -6.78
N LYS A 25 2.00 24.05 -7.36
CA LYS A 25 1.74 23.76 -8.77
C LYS A 25 0.26 23.47 -9.03
N SER A 26 -0.27 23.99 -10.13
CA SER A 26 -1.68 23.83 -10.56
C SER A 26 -2.13 22.36 -10.57
N ALA A 27 -1.23 21.43 -10.90
CA ALA A 27 -1.51 20.00 -10.88
C ALA A 27 -1.83 19.47 -9.46
N TRP A 28 -1.12 19.93 -8.42
CA TRP A 28 -1.40 19.55 -7.03
C TRP A 28 -2.73 20.13 -6.55
N LYS A 29 -3.03 21.39 -6.93
CA LYS A 29 -4.34 22.00 -6.64
C LYS A 29 -5.49 21.23 -7.29
N LEU A 30 -5.29 20.68 -8.49
CA LEU A 30 -6.26 19.78 -9.14
C LEU A 30 -6.36 18.42 -8.42
N LEU A 31 -5.26 17.93 -7.84
CA LEU A 31 -5.21 16.66 -7.11
C LEU A 31 -5.85 16.75 -5.71
N VAL A 32 -5.74 17.88 -5.01
CA VAL A 32 -6.26 17.99 -3.63
C VAL A 32 -7.54 18.82 -3.56
N GLY A 33 -7.77 19.69 -4.56
CA GLY A 33 -8.90 20.59 -4.60
C GLY A 33 -10.23 19.87 -4.79
N LYS A 34 -11.17 20.13 -3.88
CA LYS A 34 -12.59 19.87 -4.11
C LYS A 34 -13.16 21.13 -4.79
N PRO A 35 -13.56 21.07 -6.07
CA PRO A 35 -14.17 22.24 -6.68
C PRO A 35 -15.55 22.45 -6.07
N ASP A 36 -15.76 23.64 -5.50
CA ASP A 36 -17.02 24.07 -4.91
C ASP A 36 -18.12 24.19 -5.96
N GLY A 37 -19.37 23.99 -5.52
CA GLY A 37 -20.57 24.16 -6.35
C GLY A 37 -21.27 22.86 -6.75
N LYS A 38 -22.49 23.03 -7.29
CA LYS A 38 -23.30 21.93 -7.81
C LYS A 38 -22.64 21.37 -9.08
N ARG A 39 -22.57 20.04 -9.18
CA ARG A 39 -22.07 19.35 -10.37
C ARG A 39 -22.95 19.74 -11.58
N PRO A 40 -22.39 20.29 -12.67
CA PRO A 40 -23.13 20.53 -13.89
C PRO A 40 -23.80 19.24 -14.38
N LEU A 41 -25.03 19.38 -14.90
CA LEU A 41 -25.67 18.29 -15.64
C LEU A 41 -24.74 17.92 -16.82
N ASP A 42 -24.68 16.64 -17.19
CA ASP A 42 -23.81 16.08 -18.25
C ASP A 42 -22.33 15.81 -17.91
N ARG A 43 -21.81 16.26 -16.75
CA ARG A 43 -20.46 15.86 -16.33
C ARG A 43 -20.43 14.41 -15.80
N PRO A 44 -19.41 13.58 -16.16
CA PRO A 44 -19.29 12.22 -15.66
C PRO A 44 -19.47 12.11 -14.15
N ARG A 45 -20.28 11.13 -13.72
CA ARG A 45 -20.69 10.95 -12.32
C ARG A 45 -19.50 10.65 -11.39
N MET A 46 -18.45 10.00 -11.88
CA MET A 46 -17.22 9.75 -11.13
C MET A 46 -16.26 10.93 -11.24
N ARG A 47 -15.89 11.51 -10.09
CA ARG A 47 -14.76 12.44 -10.01
C ARG A 47 -13.44 11.69 -10.22
N TRP A 48 -12.42 12.42 -10.65
CA TRP A 48 -11.08 11.87 -10.88
C TRP A 48 -10.48 11.26 -9.58
N GLU A 49 -10.77 11.85 -8.41
CA GLU A 49 -10.42 11.29 -7.08
C GLU A 49 -11.13 9.96 -6.83
N ASN A 50 -12.42 9.86 -7.16
CA ASN A 50 -13.18 8.61 -7.03
C ASN A 50 -12.53 7.51 -7.87
N ASN A 51 -12.08 7.84 -9.09
CA ASN A 51 -11.40 6.88 -9.95
C ASN A 51 -10.08 6.37 -9.35
N ILE A 52 -9.29 7.24 -8.72
CA ILE A 52 -8.07 6.81 -8.02
C ILE A 52 -8.41 5.98 -6.79
N SER A 53 -9.42 6.40 -6.01
CA SER A 53 -9.90 5.65 -4.86
C SER A 53 -10.38 4.25 -5.27
N TYR A 54 -11.16 4.13 -6.35
CA TYR A 54 -11.59 2.85 -6.91
C TYR A 54 -10.40 2.02 -7.38
N ASP A 55 -9.50 2.58 -8.18
CA ASP A 55 -8.30 1.88 -8.64
C ASP A 55 -7.46 1.36 -7.48
N LEU A 56 -7.27 2.17 -6.43
CA LEU A 56 -6.52 1.78 -5.23
C LEU A 56 -7.26 0.74 -4.39
N ARG A 57 -8.60 0.79 -4.36
CA ARG A 57 -9.44 -0.20 -3.68
C ARG A 57 -9.63 -1.47 -4.49
N GLU A 58 -9.19 -1.50 -5.75
CA GLU A 58 -9.32 -2.71 -6.54
C GLU A 58 -8.56 -3.86 -5.86
N PRO A 59 -9.21 -5.04 -5.76
CA PRO A 59 -8.64 -6.19 -5.11
C PRO A 59 -7.21 -6.48 -5.58
N ASP A 60 -6.96 -6.39 -6.90
CA ASP A 60 -5.68 -6.74 -7.52
C ASP A 60 -4.49 -5.91 -7.02
N ILE A 61 -4.66 -4.59 -6.87
CA ILE A 61 -3.59 -3.70 -6.42
C ILE A 61 -3.31 -3.91 -4.93
N MET A 62 -4.35 -3.99 -4.11
CA MET A 62 -4.18 -4.23 -2.67
C MET A 62 -3.57 -5.60 -2.40
N ARG A 63 -4.05 -6.66 -3.07
CA ARG A 63 -3.46 -8.01 -3.04
C ARG A 63 -1.98 -7.98 -3.40
N THR A 64 -1.63 -7.29 -4.49
CA THR A 64 -0.25 -7.17 -4.96
C THR A 64 0.63 -6.45 -3.94
N VAL A 65 0.16 -5.34 -3.37
CA VAL A 65 0.90 -4.58 -2.35
C VAL A 65 1.12 -5.43 -1.09
N LYS A 66 0.08 -6.10 -0.57
CA LYS A 66 0.15 -6.98 0.60
C LYS A 66 1.11 -8.15 0.36
N SER A 67 0.95 -8.86 -0.75
CA SER A 67 1.81 -9.99 -1.12
C SER A 67 3.29 -9.58 -1.25
N ARG A 68 3.56 -8.43 -1.88
CA ARG A 68 4.94 -7.90 -1.99
C ARG A 68 5.49 -7.48 -0.63
N ARG A 69 4.69 -6.88 0.24
CA ARG A 69 5.08 -6.50 1.60
C ARG A 69 5.47 -7.73 2.42
N LEU A 70 4.66 -8.78 2.41
CA LEU A 70 4.98 -10.06 3.07
C LEU A 70 6.23 -10.71 2.46
N ARG A 71 6.40 -10.69 1.14
CA ARG A 71 7.62 -11.21 0.50
C ARG A 71 8.87 -10.50 1.00
N TRP A 72 8.85 -9.17 1.03
CA TRP A 72 9.95 -8.36 1.54
C TRP A 72 10.20 -8.60 3.03
N ALA A 73 9.14 -8.64 3.85
CA ALA A 73 9.25 -8.89 5.29
C ALA A 73 9.92 -10.23 5.61
N GLY A 74 9.53 -11.30 4.91
CA GLY A 74 10.17 -12.60 5.11
C GLY A 74 11.62 -12.62 4.63
N HIS A 75 11.94 -11.89 3.55
CA HIS A 75 13.34 -11.75 3.12
C HIS A 75 14.17 -11.06 4.21
N VAL A 76 13.70 -9.92 4.73
CA VAL A 76 14.40 -9.16 5.79
C VAL A 76 14.54 -9.98 7.08
N ALA A 77 13.51 -10.74 7.47
CA ALA A 77 13.57 -11.60 8.66
C ALA A 77 14.67 -12.67 8.58
N ARG A 78 15.01 -13.13 7.37
CA ARG A 78 16.05 -14.15 7.12
C ARG A 78 17.43 -13.55 6.81
N MET A 79 17.57 -12.23 6.72
CA MET A 79 18.86 -11.62 6.41
C MET A 79 19.77 -11.68 7.64
N GLU A 80 20.89 -12.40 7.53
CA GLU A 80 21.81 -12.60 8.66
C GLU A 80 22.81 -11.45 8.89
N ASN A 81 22.98 -10.49 7.96
CA ASN A 81 24.12 -9.55 8.07
C ASN A 81 23.94 -8.09 7.59
N GLU A 82 22.73 -7.53 7.54
CA GLU A 82 22.59 -6.07 7.41
C GLU A 82 21.63 -5.48 8.43
N LYS A 83 22.24 -5.05 9.54
CA LYS A 83 21.60 -4.40 10.69
C LYS A 83 20.61 -3.31 10.28
N SER A 84 20.77 -2.63 9.15
CA SER A 84 19.95 -1.46 8.79
C SER A 84 18.51 -1.81 8.37
N ALA A 85 18.30 -2.78 7.49
CA ALA A 85 16.94 -3.16 7.06
C ALA A 85 16.14 -3.78 8.20
N TRP A 86 16.80 -4.64 8.99
CA TRP A 86 16.23 -5.19 10.22
C TRP A 86 15.94 -4.08 11.24
N LYS A 87 16.90 -3.18 11.53
CA LYS A 87 16.70 -2.04 12.44
C LYS A 87 15.58 -1.12 11.96
N LEU A 88 15.36 -0.93 10.67
CA LEU A 88 14.22 -0.15 10.15
C LEU A 88 12.90 -0.89 10.34
N LEU A 89 12.90 -2.21 10.18
CA LEU A 89 11.74 -3.08 10.35
C LEU A 89 11.29 -3.15 11.83
N VAL A 90 12.22 -3.41 12.75
CA VAL A 90 11.94 -3.52 14.21
C VAL A 90 12.10 -2.20 14.96
N GLY A 91 12.64 -1.18 14.29
CA GLY A 91 13.00 0.09 14.90
C GLY A 91 11.78 0.79 15.50
N LYS A 92 11.89 1.10 16.79
CA LYS A 92 10.96 1.97 17.49
C LYS A 92 11.64 3.33 17.70
N PRO A 93 11.73 4.21 16.68
CA PRO A 93 12.26 5.55 16.90
C PRO A 93 11.43 6.25 17.98
N GLU A 94 12.15 6.82 18.95
CA GLU A 94 11.61 7.63 20.03
C GLU A 94 11.30 9.05 19.52
N GLY A 95 10.35 9.72 20.17
CA GLY A 95 9.92 11.07 19.80
C GLY A 95 8.54 11.16 19.14
N LYS A 96 8.02 12.39 19.08
CA LYS A 96 6.72 12.70 18.46
C LYS A 96 6.89 12.71 16.95
N ARG A 97 6.11 11.89 16.24
CA ARG A 97 6.13 11.88 14.76
C ARG A 97 5.66 13.24 14.23
N PRO A 98 6.34 13.82 13.21
CA PRO A 98 5.81 14.95 12.47
C PRO A 98 4.44 14.60 11.87
N LEU A 99 3.57 15.60 11.73
CA LEU A 99 2.36 15.47 10.91
C LEU A 99 2.76 15.09 9.47
N ASP A 100 1.87 14.40 8.76
CA ASP A 100 2.01 13.89 7.37
C ASP A 100 2.75 12.57 7.10
N ARG A 101 3.32 11.90 8.11
CA ARG A 101 3.84 10.53 7.90
C ARG A 101 2.74 9.47 8.06
N PRO A 102 2.77 8.35 7.29
CA PRO A 102 1.80 7.26 7.44
C PRO A 102 1.68 6.79 8.90
N ARG A 103 0.44 6.66 9.38
CA ARG A 103 0.13 6.37 10.78
C ARG A 103 0.69 5.02 11.25
N MET A 104 0.75 4.04 10.36
CA MET A 104 1.16 2.66 10.68
C MET A 104 2.66 2.43 10.49
N ARG A 105 3.29 1.81 11.49
CA ARG A 105 4.67 1.30 11.43
C ARG A 105 4.77 0.14 10.44
N TRP A 106 5.97 -0.14 9.93
CA TRP A 106 6.23 -1.28 9.05
C TRP A 106 5.77 -2.60 9.66
N GLU A 107 6.18 -2.89 10.91
CA GLU A 107 5.74 -4.09 11.64
C GLU A 107 4.21 -4.14 11.81
N ASN A 108 3.56 -3.01 12.08
CA ASN A 108 2.09 -2.96 12.19
C ASN A 108 1.40 -3.29 10.86
N ASN A 109 1.92 -2.81 9.73
CA ASN A 109 1.38 -3.13 8.41
C ASN A 109 1.55 -4.62 8.11
N ILE A 110 2.68 -5.22 8.48
CA ILE A 110 2.92 -6.67 8.29
C ILE A 110 1.96 -7.49 9.15
N ASN A 111 1.82 -7.14 10.43
CA ASN A 111 0.87 -7.80 11.33
C ASN A 111 -0.57 -7.67 10.84
N TYR A 112 -0.95 -6.52 10.29
CA TYR A 112 -2.28 -6.32 9.71
C TYR A 112 -2.51 -7.22 8.49
N ASP A 113 -1.58 -7.20 7.53
CA ASP A 113 -1.68 -8.03 6.33
C ASP A 113 -1.72 -9.53 6.67
N LEU A 114 -0.95 -9.96 7.68
CA LEU A 114 -0.95 -11.34 8.18
C LEU A 114 -2.29 -11.73 8.81
N ARG A 115 -2.90 -10.84 9.61
CA ARG A 115 -4.23 -11.08 10.17
C ARG A 115 -5.31 -11.19 9.11
N GLU A 116 -5.18 -10.45 8.01
CA GLU A 116 -6.12 -10.56 6.88
C GLU A 116 -6.02 -11.90 6.14
N VAL A 117 -4.90 -12.61 6.25
CA VAL A 117 -4.71 -13.97 5.71
C VAL A 117 -4.79 -15.04 6.81
N ASP A 118 -5.55 -14.76 7.87
CA ASP A 118 -5.87 -15.66 8.97
C ASP A 118 -4.65 -16.17 9.77
N TYR A 119 -3.52 -15.46 9.74
CA TYR A 119 -2.42 -15.74 10.65
C TYR A 119 -2.72 -15.16 12.05
N THR A 120 -2.76 -16.05 13.04
CA THR A 120 -3.06 -15.71 14.45
C THR A 120 -1.85 -15.79 15.38
N GLY A 121 -0.68 -16.18 14.86
CA GLY A 121 0.53 -16.30 15.67
C GLY A 121 1.13 -14.94 16.05
N ASN A 122 2.01 -14.95 17.05
CA ASN A 122 2.63 -13.74 17.59
C ASN A 122 4.08 -13.53 17.12
N ASP A 123 4.73 -14.56 16.56
CA ASP A 123 6.11 -14.49 16.09
C ASP A 123 6.23 -14.85 14.61
N TRP A 124 5.78 -13.93 13.76
CA TRP A 124 5.90 -14.08 12.32
C TRP A 124 7.37 -14.07 11.85
N LYS A 125 8.30 -13.56 12.66
CA LYS A 125 9.74 -13.50 12.32
C LYS A 125 10.33 -14.91 12.35
N ALA A 126 10.03 -15.69 13.39
CA ALA A 126 10.38 -17.10 13.43
C ALA A 126 9.70 -17.89 12.29
N LEU A 127 8.40 -17.66 12.08
CA LEU A 127 7.65 -18.28 10.97
C LEU A 127 8.30 -18.01 9.60
N ALA A 128 8.85 -16.80 9.40
CA ALA A 128 9.48 -16.43 8.15
C ALA A 128 10.75 -17.26 7.84
N HIS A 129 11.36 -17.94 8.81
CA HIS A 129 12.47 -18.87 8.53
C HIS A 129 12.00 -20.13 7.79
N ASP A 130 10.77 -20.59 8.05
CA ASP A 130 10.13 -21.61 7.22
C ASP A 130 9.69 -20.98 5.89
N ARG A 131 10.50 -21.20 4.86
CA ARG A 131 10.28 -20.60 3.54
C ARG A 131 9.01 -21.09 2.85
N ASP A 132 8.59 -22.32 3.13
CA ASP A 132 7.45 -22.93 2.47
C ASP A 132 6.16 -22.46 3.13
N VAL A 133 6.11 -22.45 4.46
CA VAL A 133 5.00 -21.86 5.22
C VAL A 133 4.91 -20.35 4.94
N TRP A 134 6.02 -19.61 4.90
CA TRP A 134 5.95 -18.19 4.55
C TRP A 134 5.40 -17.96 3.13
N ARG A 135 5.76 -18.83 2.17
CA ARG A 135 5.24 -18.76 0.80
C ARG A 135 3.73 -18.98 0.72
N THR A 136 3.13 -19.79 1.59
CA THR A 136 1.67 -19.98 1.60
C THR A 136 0.97 -18.67 1.97
N TYR A 137 1.41 -17.96 3.01
CA TYR A 137 0.85 -16.67 3.40
C TYR A 137 1.06 -15.58 2.35
N VAL A 138 2.22 -15.53 1.70
CA VAL A 138 2.48 -14.60 0.59
C VAL A 138 1.52 -14.83 -0.58
N ARG A 139 1.19 -16.11 -0.88
CA ARG A 139 0.22 -16.49 -1.92
C ARG A 139 -1.21 -16.21 -1.47
N ALA A 140 -1.55 -16.50 -0.22
CA ALA A 140 -2.86 -16.20 0.36
C ALA A 140 -3.18 -14.70 0.26
N ALA A 141 -2.20 -13.83 0.55
CA ALA A 141 -2.34 -12.38 0.40
C ALA A 141 -2.65 -11.95 -1.05
N MET A 142 -2.09 -12.67 -2.03
CA MET A 142 -2.39 -12.43 -3.45
C MET A 142 -3.80 -12.89 -3.84
N ASN A 143 -4.38 -13.83 -3.10
CA ASN A 143 -5.69 -14.44 -3.38
C ASN A 143 -6.83 -13.89 -2.51
N LEU A 144 -6.57 -12.88 -1.65
CA LEU A 144 -7.56 -12.30 -0.73
C LEU A 144 -8.82 -11.83 -1.44
N ARG A 145 -9.96 -12.47 -1.20
CA ARG A 145 -11.25 -11.97 -1.72
C ARG A 145 -11.63 -10.68 -0.98
N VAL A 146 -11.88 -9.61 -1.72
CA VAL A 146 -12.47 -8.40 -1.12
C VAL A 146 -13.92 -8.76 -0.79
N ARG A 147 -14.25 -8.74 0.49
CA ARG A 147 -15.63 -8.85 0.98
C ARG A 147 -16.36 -7.53 0.77
#